data_AF-A0A0G2HW37-F1
#
_entry.id   AF-A0A0G2HW37-F1
#
_cell.length_a   1.000
_cell.length_b   1.000
_cell.length_c   1.000
_cell.angle_alpha   90.00
_cell.angle_beta   90.00
_cell.angle_gamma   90.00
#
_symmetry.space_group_name_H-M   'P 1'
#
loop_
_entity.id
_entity.type
_entity.pdbx_description
1 polymer ?
#
loop_
_entity_poly.entity_id
_entity_poly.type
_entity_poly.pdbx_seq_one_letter_code
_entity_poly.pdbx_strand_id
1 'polypeptide(L)'
;MIEPLESCDFVKERLKSPSHLLLIAPAQFSQAIQEVLLTAGKSFEQFRRLQRIYANRHYYTCSKRNPKHFKENTDSIARLSKWKAQYPTTHDPNLLPTAKVPRYAVNLHLDHGAYEKFMAIFEEMKHEFLIGPYLAWCNAKRILDHLMASAFTLLPRPEELMIQSWWDEFVGEMAPWEEMLEKLRLPPWETVLEDVERVVEEVVDLEGEWERVC
;
A
#
# COMPACT_ATOMS: atom_id res chain seq x y z
N MET A 1 2.06 -7.46 16.63
CA MET A 1 2.13 -7.35 15.14
C MET A 1 1.24 -6.20 14.65
N ILE A 2 1.83 -5.13 14.11
CA ILE A 2 1.09 -4.12 13.32
C ILE A 2 0.50 -4.87 12.13
N GLU A 3 -0.83 -5.01 12.04
CA GLU A 3 -1.43 -5.67 10.88
C GLU A 3 -1.07 -4.85 9.64
N PRO A 4 -0.27 -5.41 8.71
CA PRO A 4 -0.08 -4.76 7.43
C PRO A 4 -1.44 -4.81 6.71
N LEU A 5 -1.81 -3.74 6.00
CA LEU A 5 -2.79 -3.90 4.93
C LEU A 5 -2.32 -5.05 4.06
N GLU A 6 -3.20 -6.01 3.78
CA GLU A 6 -2.94 -7.10 2.85
C GLU A 6 -2.27 -6.53 1.59
N SER A 7 -1.10 -7.05 1.21
CA SER A 7 -0.43 -6.54 0.01
C SER A 7 -1.26 -6.98 -1.20
N CYS A 8 -1.78 -6.01 -1.95
CA CYS A 8 -2.15 -6.29 -3.33
C CYS A 8 -0.85 -6.57 -4.08
N ASP A 9 -0.60 -7.85 -4.32
CA ASP A 9 0.44 -8.32 -5.21
C ASP A 9 -0.02 -8.12 -6.65
N PHE A 10 -0.03 -6.86 -7.07
CA PHE A 10 -0.23 -6.51 -8.46
C PHE A 10 1.03 -6.85 -9.25
N VAL A 11 0.93 -7.84 -10.12
CA VAL A 11 2.04 -8.25 -10.97
C VAL A 11 2.17 -7.25 -12.11
N LYS A 12 3.20 -6.39 -12.07
CA LYS A 12 3.51 -5.39 -13.12
C LYS A 12 3.53 -5.98 -14.54
N GLU A 13 3.79 -7.27 -14.66
CA GLU A 13 3.76 -8.02 -15.93
C GLU A 13 2.36 -8.09 -16.56
N ARG A 14 1.29 -7.85 -15.80
CA ARG A 14 -0.10 -7.80 -16.26
C ARG A 14 -0.49 -6.46 -16.89
N LEU A 15 0.34 -5.42 -16.73
CA LEU A 15 0.27 -4.17 -17.52
C LEU A 15 0.95 -4.30 -18.89
N LYS A 16 1.44 -5.48 -19.27
CA LYS A 16 2.06 -5.68 -20.58
C LYS A 16 1.00 -5.47 -21.66
N SER A 17 1.33 -4.57 -22.58
CA SER A 17 0.50 -4.31 -23.75
C SER A 17 0.28 -5.59 -24.56
N PRO A 18 -0.97 -5.95 -24.90
CA PRO A 18 -1.24 -7.11 -25.72
C PRO A 18 -0.85 -6.80 -27.17
N SER A 19 0.43 -6.99 -27.50
CA SER A 19 1.00 -6.55 -28.79
C SER A 19 0.29 -7.16 -29.99
N HIS A 20 -0.15 -8.41 -29.86
CA HIS A 20 -0.92 -9.10 -30.89
C HIS A 20 -2.34 -8.50 -31.06
N LEU A 21 -2.98 -8.03 -29.98
CA LEU A 21 -4.28 -7.35 -30.05
C LEU A 21 -4.15 -5.97 -30.69
N LEU A 22 -3.10 -5.22 -30.39
CA LEU A 22 -2.87 -3.90 -30.99
C LEU A 22 -2.66 -3.95 -32.51
N LEU A 23 -2.18 -5.08 -33.05
CA LEU A 23 -1.97 -5.25 -34.49
C LEU A 23 -3.27 -5.54 -35.26
N ILE A 24 -4.24 -6.17 -34.60
CA ILE A 24 -5.52 -6.59 -35.22
C ILE A 24 -6.65 -5.62 -34.89
N ALA A 25 -6.54 -4.87 -33.79
CA ALA A 25 -7.56 -3.96 -33.32
C ALA A 25 -7.64 -2.69 -34.22
N PRO A 26 -8.85 -2.25 -34.60
CA PRO A 26 -9.07 -0.97 -35.26
C PRO A 26 -8.50 0.17 -34.43
N ALA A 27 -8.14 1.28 -35.09
CA ALA A 27 -7.45 2.41 -34.46
C ALA A 27 -8.11 2.89 -33.16
N GLN A 28 -9.44 2.96 -33.11
CA GLN A 28 -10.19 3.37 -31.91
C GLN A 28 -10.01 2.40 -30.73
N PHE A 29 -10.00 1.09 -30.97
CA PHE A 29 -9.75 0.07 -29.94
C PHE A 29 -8.29 0.13 -29.51
N SER A 30 -7.36 0.20 -30.45
CA SER A 30 -5.93 0.29 -30.14
C SER A 30 -5.59 1.52 -29.31
N GLN A 31 -6.18 2.68 -29.61
CA GLN A 31 -6.03 3.91 -28.82
C GLN A 31 -6.63 3.75 -27.41
N ALA A 32 -7.85 3.21 -27.31
CA ALA A 32 -8.49 3.00 -26.01
C ALA A 32 -7.72 2.00 -25.14
N ILE A 33 -7.23 0.89 -25.71
CA ILE A 33 -6.38 -0.09 -25.03
C ILE A 33 -5.10 0.58 -24.51
N GLN A 34 -4.43 1.39 -25.32
CA GLN A 34 -3.23 2.11 -24.89
C GLN A 34 -3.52 3.10 -23.75
N GLU A 35 -4.62 3.85 -23.83
CA GLU A 35 -5.00 4.82 -22.80
C GLU A 35 -5.35 4.14 -21.48
N VAL A 36 -6.09 3.02 -21.55
CA VAL A 36 -6.40 2.16 -20.39
C VAL A 36 -5.12 1.66 -19.72
N LEU A 37 -4.17 1.13 -20.49
CA LEU A 37 -2.89 0.65 -19.94
C LEU A 37 -2.08 1.78 -19.29
N LEU A 38 -2.04 2.95 -19.94
CA LEU A 38 -1.32 4.12 -19.44
C LEU A 38 -1.92 4.65 -18.14
N THR A 39 -3.24 4.84 -18.11
CA THR A 39 -3.96 5.40 -16.96
C THR A 39 -4.01 4.41 -15.80
N ALA A 40 -4.22 3.10 -16.06
CA ALA A 40 -4.12 2.05 -15.06
C ALA A 40 -2.74 2.03 -14.42
N GLY A 41 -1.67 2.04 -15.22
CA GLY A 41 -0.30 2.02 -14.72
C GLY A 41 0.02 3.22 -13.82
N LYS A 42 -0.37 4.42 -14.24
CA LYS A 42 -0.20 5.65 -13.45
C LYS A 42 -1.02 5.63 -12.16
N SER A 43 -2.29 5.22 -12.25
CA SER A 43 -3.19 5.12 -11.11
C SER A 43 -2.65 4.13 -10.09
N PHE A 44 -2.27 2.94 -10.53
CA PHE A 44 -1.70 1.90 -9.69
C PHE A 44 -0.39 2.34 -9.00
N GLU A 45 0.50 3.03 -9.72
CA GLU A 45 1.75 3.55 -9.15
C GLU A 45 1.49 4.55 -8.01
N GLN A 46 0.57 5.49 -8.21
CA GLN A 46 0.21 6.47 -7.16
C GLN A 46 -0.52 5.81 -5.99
N PHE A 47 -1.40 4.85 -6.27
CA PHE A 47 -2.02 4.03 -5.22
C PHE A 47 -0.96 3.33 -4.37
N ARG A 48 0.05 2.69 -4.98
CA ARG A 48 1.16 2.06 -4.26
C ARG A 48 1.96 3.05 -3.43
N ARG A 49 2.10 4.29 -3.88
CA ARG A 49 2.72 5.35 -3.07
C ARG A 49 1.90 5.64 -1.81
N LEU A 50 0.58 5.80 -1.93
CA LEU A 50 -0.30 6.00 -0.77
C LEU A 50 -0.25 4.81 0.20
N GLN A 51 -0.26 3.57 -0.31
CA GLN A 51 -0.11 2.37 0.51
C GLN A 51 1.20 2.34 1.29
N ARG A 52 2.32 2.72 0.66
CA ARG A 52 3.62 2.79 1.35
C ARG A 52 3.61 3.84 2.46
N ILE A 53 2.99 5.00 2.23
CA ILE A 53 2.86 6.04 3.25
C ILE A 53 2.00 5.52 4.41
N TYR A 54 0.87 4.87 4.11
CA TYR A 54 0.01 4.24 5.11
C TYR A 54 0.77 3.19 5.94
N ALA A 55 1.53 2.30 5.30
CA ALA A 55 2.31 1.27 5.99
C ALA A 55 3.37 1.88 6.93
N ASN A 56 3.89 3.05 6.56
CA ASN A 56 4.87 3.80 7.33
C ASN A 56 4.25 4.82 8.31
N ARG A 57 2.93 4.77 8.58
CA ARG A 57 2.21 5.73 9.43
C ARG A 57 2.89 6.00 10.79
N HIS A 58 3.46 4.98 11.41
CA HIS A 58 4.14 5.08 12.72
C HIS A 58 5.37 6.00 12.71
N TYR A 59 5.97 6.27 11.54
CA TYR A 59 7.07 7.22 11.40
C TYR A 59 6.62 8.68 11.44
N TYR A 60 5.32 8.95 11.31
CA TYR A 60 4.73 10.28 11.28
C TYR A 60 4.12 10.69 12.63
N THR A 61 4.39 9.93 13.69
CA THR A 61 3.91 10.18 15.06
C THR A 61 4.78 11.18 15.83
N CYS A 62 5.82 11.75 15.23
CA CYS A 62 6.74 12.68 15.88
C CYS A 62 6.94 13.95 15.07
N SER A 63 7.04 15.09 15.77
CA SER A 63 7.29 16.38 15.16
C SER A 63 8.70 16.53 14.62
N LYS A 64 8.81 17.03 13.38
CA LYS A 64 10.09 17.37 12.73
C LYS A 64 10.74 18.65 13.28
N ARG A 65 10.08 19.36 14.20
CA ARG A 65 10.60 20.63 14.78
C ARG A 65 11.89 20.44 15.56
N ASN A 66 12.06 19.30 16.22
CA ASN A 66 13.29 18.92 16.90
C ASN A 66 13.95 17.76 16.14
N PRO A 67 15.00 18.03 15.33
CA PRO A 67 15.65 17.00 14.51
C PRO A 67 16.21 15.84 15.33
N LYS A 68 16.67 16.10 16.57
CA LYS A 68 17.19 15.06 17.46
C LYS A 68 16.08 14.10 17.87
N HIS A 69 14.97 14.62 18.40
CA HIS A 69 13.82 13.80 18.81
C HIS A 69 13.22 13.06 17.61
N PHE A 70 13.10 13.72 16.47
CA PHE A 70 12.60 13.10 15.25
C PHE A 70 13.46 11.91 14.80
N LYS A 71 14.79 12.05 14.85
CA LYS A 71 15.73 10.97 14.54
C LYS A 71 15.62 9.83 15.55
N GLU A 72 15.65 10.13 16.85
CA GLU A 72 15.52 9.12 17.91
C GLU A 72 14.22 8.33 17.80
N ASN A 73 13.10 9.00 17.52
CA ASN A 73 11.81 8.36 17.30
C ASN A 73 11.82 7.46 16.06
N THR A 74 12.33 7.97 14.93
CA THR A 74 12.42 7.21 13.67
C THR A 74 13.30 5.97 13.83
N ASP A 75 14.45 6.09 14.49
CA ASP A 75 15.36 4.98 14.76
C ASP A 75 14.69 3.94 15.69
N SER A 76 13.90 4.41 16.66
CA SER A 76 13.14 3.54 17.57
C SER A 76 12.05 2.77 16.83
N ILE A 77 11.20 3.44 16.04
CA ILE A 77 10.17 2.79 15.21
C ILE A 77 10.81 1.81 14.23
N ALA A 78 11.94 2.15 13.61
CA ALA A 78 12.65 1.26 12.71
C ALA A 78 13.20 0.02 13.42
N ARG A 79 13.71 0.16 14.65
CA ARG A 79 14.18 -0.97 15.45
C ARG A 79 13.04 -1.89 15.85
N LEU A 80 11.94 -1.31 16.35
CA LEU A 80 10.73 -2.04 16.71
C LEU A 80 10.14 -2.81 15.52
N SER A 81 10.06 -2.17 14.35
CA SER A 81 9.49 -2.77 13.14
C SER A 81 10.36 -3.88 12.53
N LYS A 82 11.68 -3.85 12.77
CA LYS A 82 12.63 -4.85 12.23
C LYS A 82 12.78 -6.05 13.14
N TRP A 83 12.45 -5.93 14.43
CA TRP A 83 12.51 -7.04 15.35
C TRP A 83 11.47 -8.09 14.94
N LYS A 84 11.89 -9.35 14.88
CA LYS A 84 11.02 -10.48 14.57
C LYS A 84 11.31 -11.56 15.57
N ALA A 85 10.28 -12.06 16.23
CA ALA A 85 10.42 -13.20 17.11
C ALA A 85 10.83 -14.42 16.30
N GLN A 86 11.98 -15.00 16.61
CA GLN A 86 12.35 -16.36 16.21
C GLN A 86 12.22 -17.24 17.44
N TYR A 87 11.58 -18.38 17.28
CA TYR A 87 11.43 -19.39 18.32
C TYR A 87 11.95 -20.74 17.80
N PRO A 88 12.39 -21.64 18.68
CA PRO A 88 12.64 -23.02 18.30
C PRO A 88 11.41 -23.60 17.61
N THR A 89 11.60 -24.19 16.43
CA THR A 89 10.53 -24.90 15.72
C THR A 89 10.84 -26.39 15.69
N THR A 90 9.83 -27.22 15.39
CA THR A 90 10.02 -28.67 15.23
C THR A 90 11.09 -29.02 14.19
N HIS A 91 11.32 -28.14 13.21
CA HIS A 91 12.32 -28.30 12.16
C HIS A 91 13.68 -27.68 12.50
N ASP A 92 13.75 -26.79 13.48
CA ASP A 92 14.99 -26.17 13.96
C ASP A 92 14.94 -25.97 15.49
N PRO A 93 15.24 -27.02 16.26
CA PRO A 93 15.14 -27.01 17.72
C PRO A 93 16.29 -26.24 18.38
N ASN A 94 17.33 -25.86 17.63
CA ASN A 94 18.50 -25.15 18.14
C ASN A 94 18.37 -23.62 18.00
N LEU A 95 17.27 -23.11 17.44
CA LEU A 95 17.02 -21.67 17.41
C LEU A 95 16.79 -21.17 18.83
N LEU A 96 17.66 -20.26 19.27
CA LEU A 96 17.43 -19.51 20.49
C LEU A 96 16.34 -18.46 20.24
N PRO A 97 15.47 -18.18 21.23
CA PRO A 97 14.55 -17.06 21.16
C PRO A 97 15.28 -15.77 20.79
N THR A 98 14.72 -14.97 19.86
CA THR A 98 15.32 -13.68 19.53
C THR A 98 15.36 -12.78 20.76
N ALA A 99 16.54 -12.26 21.09
CA ALA A 99 16.72 -11.37 22.22
C ALA A 99 15.84 -10.12 22.08
N LYS A 100 15.14 -9.75 23.16
CA LYS A 100 14.37 -8.52 23.24
C LYS A 100 15.28 -7.29 23.12
N VAL A 101 14.71 -6.18 22.64
CA VAL A 101 15.42 -4.90 22.51
C VAL A 101 15.55 -4.24 23.88
N PRO A 102 16.74 -3.80 24.31
CA PRO A 102 16.87 -3.11 25.59
C PRO A 102 16.07 -1.81 25.64
N ARG A 103 15.38 -1.52 26.76
CA ARG A 103 14.56 -0.32 26.96
C ARG A 103 15.26 0.99 26.61
N TYR A 104 16.54 1.13 26.96
CA TYR A 104 17.33 2.35 26.70
C TYR A 104 17.56 2.61 25.20
N ALA A 105 17.43 1.57 24.36
CA ALA A 105 17.57 1.72 22.92
C ALA A 105 16.32 2.35 22.30
N VAL A 106 15.16 2.31 22.97
CA VAL A 106 13.88 2.83 22.46
C VAL A 106 13.59 4.18 23.08
N ASN A 107 13.62 5.22 22.24
CA ASN A 107 13.35 6.61 22.60
C ASN A 107 12.25 7.16 21.69
N LEU A 108 11.00 6.96 22.12
CA LEU A 108 9.81 7.43 21.41
C LEU A 108 9.47 8.86 21.84
N HIS A 109 9.18 9.72 20.87
CA HIS A 109 8.81 11.12 21.06
C HIS A 109 7.48 11.41 20.37
N LEU A 110 6.44 10.72 20.86
CA LEU A 110 5.11 10.74 20.29
C LEU A 110 4.45 12.13 20.46
N ASP A 111 3.89 12.66 19.38
CA ASP A 111 3.24 13.96 19.30
C ASP A 111 1.93 13.81 18.51
N HIS A 112 0.81 13.87 19.25
CA HIS A 112 -0.53 13.78 18.69
C HIS A 112 -0.78 14.84 17.59
N GLY A 113 -0.37 16.09 17.85
CA GLY A 113 -0.56 17.19 16.90
C GLY A 113 0.32 17.09 15.65
N ALA A 114 1.42 16.33 15.70
CA ALA A 114 2.19 15.98 14.51
C ALA A 114 1.45 14.95 13.65
N TYR A 115 0.84 13.94 14.29
CA TYR A 115 0.08 12.91 13.59
C TYR A 115 -1.22 13.45 12.97
N GLU A 116 -1.97 14.30 13.68
CA GLU A 116 -3.17 14.96 13.13
C GLU A 116 -2.88 15.75 11.85
N LYS A 117 -1.75 16.49 11.84
CA LYS A 117 -1.32 17.21 10.63
C LYS A 117 -0.96 16.25 9.51
N PHE A 118 -0.32 15.13 9.82
CA PHE A 118 -0.04 14.09 8.84
C PHE A 118 -1.33 13.47 8.29
N MET A 119 -2.35 13.22 9.11
CA MET A 119 -3.64 12.72 8.64
C MET A 119 -4.28 13.69 7.64
N ALA A 120 -4.29 14.99 7.94
CA ALA A 120 -4.83 16.00 7.02
C ALA A 120 -4.07 16.00 5.67
N ILE A 121 -2.74 15.95 5.69
CA ILE A 121 -1.90 15.87 4.49
C ILE A 121 -2.18 14.58 3.70
N PHE A 122 -2.34 13.46 4.39
CA PHE A 122 -2.62 12.18 3.74
C PHE A 122 -4.00 12.16 3.06
N GLU A 123 -5.03 12.70 3.71
CA GLU A 123 -6.36 12.83 3.11
C GLU A 123 -6.34 13.77 1.90
N GLU A 124 -5.55 14.84 1.93
CA GLU A 124 -5.33 15.71 0.76
C GLU A 124 -4.65 14.93 -0.40
N MET A 125 -3.58 14.18 -0.11
CA MET A 125 -2.93 13.33 -1.13
C MET A 125 -3.88 12.26 -1.70
N LYS A 126 -4.72 11.67 -0.85
CA LYS A 126 -5.76 10.72 -1.29
C LYS A 126 -6.80 11.41 -2.16
N HIS A 127 -7.23 12.61 -1.81
CA HIS A 127 -8.15 13.39 -2.61
C HIS A 127 -7.58 13.74 -3.99
N GLU A 128 -6.34 14.23 -4.06
CA GLU A 128 -5.63 14.51 -5.32
C GLU A 128 -5.53 13.25 -6.21
N PHE A 129 -5.23 12.11 -5.61
CA PHE A 129 -5.22 10.82 -6.31
C PHE A 129 -6.59 10.48 -6.91
N LEU A 130 -7.67 10.66 -6.14
CA LEU A 130 -9.04 10.35 -6.56
C LEU A 130 -9.49 11.22 -7.74
N ILE A 131 -9.25 12.53 -7.69
CA ILE A 131 -9.70 13.48 -8.72
C ILE A 131 -8.79 13.51 -9.95
N GLY A 132 -7.57 12.96 -9.86
CA GLY A 132 -6.60 12.95 -10.94
C GLY A 132 -6.40 11.55 -11.53
N PRO A 133 -5.34 10.81 -11.12
CA PRO A 133 -5.00 9.51 -11.69
C PRO A 133 -6.14 8.48 -11.69
N TYR A 134 -6.90 8.39 -10.59
CA TYR A 134 -7.99 7.42 -10.50
C TYR A 134 -9.16 7.79 -11.40
N LEU A 135 -9.55 9.07 -11.44
CA LEU A 135 -10.59 9.54 -12.36
C LEU A 135 -10.20 9.34 -13.83
N ALA A 136 -8.93 9.56 -14.20
CA ALA A 136 -8.43 9.29 -15.54
C ALA A 136 -8.56 7.80 -15.91
N TRP A 137 -8.20 6.90 -14.98
CA TRP A 137 -8.42 5.47 -15.12
C TRP A 137 -9.91 5.12 -15.31
N CYS A 138 -10.80 5.63 -14.46
CA CYS A 138 -12.24 5.39 -14.57
C CYS A 138 -12.81 5.86 -15.92
N ASN A 139 -12.33 7.01 -16.42
CA ASN A 139 -12.74 7.52 -17.72
C ASN A 139 -12.25 6.63 -18.88
N ALA A 140 -10.99 6.20 -18.84
CA ALA A 140 -10.44 5.29 -19.86
C ALA A 140 -11.16 3.94 -19.88
N LYS A 141 -11.41 3.37 -18.68
CA LYS A 141 -12.20 2.14 -18.48
C LYS A 141 -13.58 2.28 -19.13
N ARG A 142 -14.31 3.35 -18.82
CA ARG A 142 -15.65 3.64 -19.39
C ARG A 142 -15.64 3.78 -20.92
N ILE A 143 -14.61 4.39 -21.50
CA ILE A 143 -14.48 4.52 -22.96
C ILE A 143 -14.34 3.14 -23.59
N LEU A 144 -13.47 2.28 -23.04
CA LEU A 144 -13.28 0.94 -23.57
C LEU A 144 -14.52 0.06 -23.37
N ASP A 145 -15.18 0.13 -22.21
CA ASP A 145 -16.46 -0.55 -21.97
C ASP A 145 -17.52 -0.17 -23.03
N HIS A 146 -17.58 1.12 -23.40
CA HIS A 146 -18.51 1.59 -24.43
C HIS A 146 -18.15 1.07 -25.83
N LEU A 147 -16.86 1.00 -26.17
CA LEU A 147 -16.39 0.39 -27.42
C LEU A 147 -16.71 -1.11 -27.45
N MET A 148 -16.51 -1.83 -26.33
CA MET A 148 -16.84 -3.25 -26.22
C MET A 148 -18.33 -3.52 -26.38
N ALA A 149 -19.19 -2.64 -25.84
CA ALA A 149 -20.65 -2.76 -26.01
C ALA A 149 -21.12 -2.67 -27.48
N SER A 150 -20.31 -2.08 -28.36
CA SER A 150 -20.60 -1.97 -29.81
C SER A 150 -19.69 -2.83 -30.68
N ALA A 151 -18.81 -3.65 -30.07
CA ALA A 151 -17.76 -4.39 -30.76
C ALA A 151 -18.29 -5.32 -31.86
N PHE A 152 -19.43 -5.99 -31.65
CA PHE A 152 -20.06 -6.87 -32.64
C PHE A 152 -20.45 -6.19 -33.96
N THR A 153 -20.57 -4.85 -33.99
CA THR A 153 -20.82 -4.08 -35.21
C THR A 153 -19.54 -3.58 -35.88
N LEU A 154 -18.43 -3.55 -35.14
CA LEU A 154 -17.17 -2.92 -35.51
C LEU A 154 -16.05 -3.91 -35.79
N LEU A 155 -16.20 -5.16 -35.36
CA LEU A 155 -15.20 -6.20 -35.41
C LEU A 155 -15.78 -7.51 -35.94
N PRO A 156 -15.00 -8.30 -36.69
CA PRO A 156 -15.34 -9.70 -36.88
C PRO A 156 -15.30 -10.45 -35.54
N ARG A 157 -16.08 -11.53 -35.46
CA ARG A 157 -16.32 -12.27 -34.20
C ARG A 157 -15.05 -12.78 -33.50
N PRO A 158 -14.01 -13.30 -34.21
CA PRO A 158 -12.79 -13.74 -33.56
C PRO A 158 -12.07 -12.61 -32.81
N GLU A 159 -11.90 -11.45 -33.45
CA GLU A 159 -11.22 -10.28 -32.89
C GLU A 159 -11.98 -9.71 -31.70
N GLU A 160 -13.31 -9.65 -31.79
CA GLU A 160 -14.19 -9.28 -30.67
C GLU A 160 -13.92 -10.15 -29.44
N LEU A 161 -13.92 -11.48 -29.60
CA LEU A 161 -13.71 -12.41 -28.50
C LEU A 161 -12.31 -12.29 -27.90
N MET A 162 -11.29 -12.06 -28.74
CA MET A 162 -9.92 -11.88 -28.28
C MET A 162 -9.77 -10.62 -27.42
N ILE A 163 -10.33 -9.49 -27.87
CA ILE A 163 -10.28 -8.23 -27.12
C ILE A 163 -11.11 -8.33 -25.84
N GLN A 164 -12.31 -8.94 -25.90
CA GLN A 164 -13.17 -9.15 -24.74
C GLN A 164 -12.49 -10.01 -23.68
N SER A 165 -11.91 -11.16 -24.07
CA SER A 165 -11.21 -12.04 -23.14
C SER A 165 -10.06 -11.35 -22.42
N TRP A 166 -9.28 -10.55 -23.14
CA TRP A 166 -8.22 -9.76 -22.53
C TRP A 166 -8.77 -8.67 -21.61
N TRP A 167 -9.85 -7.99 -22.02
CA TRP A 167 -10.43 -6.91 -21.23
C TRP A 167 -11.00 -7.40 -19.91
N ASP A 168 -11.72 -8.53 -19.93
CA ASP A 168 -12.29 -9.14 -18.73
C ASP A 168 -11.20 -9.58 -17.73
N GLU A 169 -10.13 -10.21 -18.23
CA GLU A 169 -8.97 -10.57 -17.39
C GLU A 169 -8.31 -9.31 -16.82
N PHE A 170 -8.06 -8.30 -17.66
CA PHE A 170 -7.40 -7.07 -17.25
C PHE A 170 -8.18 -6.30 -16.18
N VAL A 171 -9.51 -6.14 -16.35
CA VAL A 171 -10.36 -5.48 -15.34
C VAL A 171 -10.45 -6.32 -14.07
N GLY A 172 -10.56 -7.65 -14.19
CA GLY A 172 -10.56 -8.55 -13.05
C GLY A 172 -9.32 -8.40 -12.17
N GLU A 173 -8.14 -8.20 -12.77
CA GLU A 173 -6.89 -7.93 -12.06
C GLU A 173 -6.85 -6.54 -11.39
N MET A 174 -7.64 -5.57 -11.87
CA MET A 174 -7.70 -4.25 -11.25
C MET A 174 -8.65 -4.18 -10.05
N ALA A 175 -9.70 -4.99 -10.04
CA ALA A 175 -10.75 -4.93 -9.02
C ALA A 175 -10.24 -5.01 -7.56
N PRO A 176 -9.29 -5.89 -7.20
CA PRO A 176 -8.84 -6.00 -5.80
C PRO A 176 -8.20 -4.72 -5.25
N TRP A 177 -7.43 -3.99 -6.06
CA TRP A 177 -6.81 -2.76 -5.59
C TRP A 177 -7.77 -1.57 -5.62
N GLU A 178 -8.75 -1.57 -6.54
CA GLU A 178 -9.88 -0.62 -6.53
C GLU A 178 -10.70 -0.76 -5.24
N GLU A 179 -11.01 -1.99 -4.80
CA GLU A 179 -11.69 -2.25 -3.52
C GLU A 179 -10.88 -1.79 -2.30
N MET A 180 -9.56 -1.95 -2.35
CA MET A 180 -8.69 -1.54 -1.24
C MET A 180 -8.57 -0.02 -1.10
N LEU A 181 -8.86 0.76 -2.14
CA LEU A 181 -8.87 2.22 -2.07
C LEU A 181 -9.88 2.75 -1.04
N GLU A 182 -11.03 2.09 -0.90
CA GLU A 182 -12.03 2.46 0.09
C GLU A 182 -11.53 2.25 1.53
N LYS A 183 -10.79 1.15 1.72
CA LYS A 183 -10.19 0.73 2.99
C LYS A 183 -8.96 1.54 3.37
N LEU A 184 -8.35 2.27 2.43
CA LEU A 184 -7.17 3.09 2.65
C LEU A 184 -7.50 4.38 3.42
N ARG A 185 -7.77 4.26 4.72
CA ARG A 185 -8.05 5.37 5.64
C ARG A 185 -7.14 5.26 6.84
N LEU A 186 -6.42 6.34 7.17
CA LEU A 186 -5.51 6.31 8.31
C LEU A 186 -6.28 6.02 9.62
N PRO A 187 -5.74 5.14 10.48
CA PRO A 187 -6.32 4.93 11.79
C PRO A 187 -6.19 6.19 12.66
N PRO A 188 -7.11 6.39 13.61
CA PRO A 188 -7.04 7.49 14.57
C PRO A 188 -5.81 7.33 15.48
N TRP A 189 -5.49 8.39 16.22
CA TRP A 189 -4.31 8.44 17.07
C TRP A 189 -4.26 7.30 18.09
N GLU A 190 -5.39 7.02 18.74
CA GLU A 190 -5.51 6.01 19.80
C GLU A 190 -5.12 4.62 19.26
N THR A 191 -5.64 4.25 18.08
CA THR A 191 -5.29 2.97 17.44
C THR A 191 -3.81 2.90 17.06
N VAL A 192 -3.20 4.00 16.62
CA VAL A 192 -1.76 4.04 16.31
C VAL A 192 -0.91 3.93 17.58
N LEU A 193 -1.37 4.55 18.67
CA LEU A 193 -0.70 4.46 19.96
C LEU A 193 -0.76 3.04 20.50
N GLU A 194 -1.94 2.41 20.48
CA GLU A 194 -2.14 1.00 20.86
C GLU A 194 -1.29 0.03 20.00
N ASP A 195 -1.18 0.30 18.69
CA ASP A 195 -0.28 -0.44 17.79
C ASP A 195 1.18 -0.34 18.27
N VAL A 196 1.64 0.86 18.63
CA VAL A 196 3.02 1.10 19.11
C VAL A 196 3.26 0.48 20.48
N GLU A 197 2.33 0.66 21.43
CA GLU A 197 2.42 0.11 22.79
C GLU A 197 2.51 -1.41 22.77
N ARG A 198 1.61 -2.07 22.02
CA ARG A 198 1.64 -3.53 21.84
C ARG A 198 2.95 -4.02 21.25
N VAL A 199 3.51 -3.31 20.27
CA VAL A 199 4.83 -3.66 19.71
C VAL A 199 5.94 -3.45 20.74
N VAL A 200 5.88 -2.39 21.56
CA VAL A 200 6.85 -2.16 22.64
C VAL A 200 6.81 -3.28 23.67
N GLU A 201 5.63 -3.69 24.14
CA GLU A 201 5.48 -4.80 25.10
C GLU A 201 6.03 -6.13 24.56
N GLU A 202 5.80 -6.39 23.27
CA GLU A 202 6.28 -7.59 22.58
C GLU A 202 7.81 -7.58 22.43
N VAL A 203 8.37 -6.47 21.95
CA VAL A 203 9.75 -6.35 21.47
C VAL A 203 10.74 -5.93 22.55
N VAL A 204 10.33 -5.08 23.49
CA VAL A 204 11.25 -4.41 24.43
C VAL A 204 11.37 -5.21 25.71
N ASP A 205 12.60 -5.33 26.20
CA ASP A 205 12.89 -5.88 27.51
C ASP A 205 12.55 -4.81 28.57
N LEU A 206 11.45 -5.06 29.27
CA LEU A 206 10.94 -4.23 30.36
C LEU A 206 11.33 -4.77 31.74
N GLU A 207 11.94 -5.97 31.83
CA GLU A 207 12.15 -6.69 33.10
C GLU A 207 13.34 -6.14 33.92
N GLY A 208 14.15 -5.24 33.36
CA GLY A 208 15.33 -4.65 34.03
C GLY A 208 15.09 -3.39 34.87
N GLU A 209 13.84 -2.95 35.10
CA GLU A 209 13.54 -1.74 35.92
C GLU A 209 13.29 -2.02 37.41
N TRP A 210 13.03 -3.27 37.81
CA TRP A 210 12.81 -3.62 39.22
C TRP A 210 14.10 -3.66 40.05
N GLU A 211 15.26 -3.88 39.42
CA GLU A 211 16.56 -4.00 40.12
C GLU A 211 17.30 -2.68 40.33
N ARG A 212 16.82 -1.55 39.74
CA ARG A 212 17.46 -0.23 39.90
C ARG A 212 16.88 0.63 41.03
N VAL A 213 15.92 0.10 41.77
CA VAL A 213 15.27 0.76 42.92
C VAL A 213 15.64 0.08 44.26
N CYS A 214 16.63 -0.81 44.27
CA CYS A 214 17.20 -1.39 45.49
C CYS A 214 18.62 -0.88 45.74
#